data_AF-A0A3B0URI0-F1
#
_entry.id   AF-A0A3B0URI0-F1
#
_cell.length_a   1.000
_cell.length_b   1.000
_cell.length_c   1.000
_cell.angle_alpha   90.00
_cell.angle_beta   90.00
_cell.angle_gamma   90.00
#
_symmetry.space_group_name_H-M   'P 1'
#
loop_
_entity.id
_entity.type
_entity.pdbx_description
1 polymer ?
#
loop_
_entity_poly.entity_id
_entity_poly.type
_entity_poly.pdbx_seq_one_letter_code
_entity_poly.pdbx_strand_id
1 'polypeptide(L)' 'QMKMFLTRMGKSAKFLVTGDPGQIDLPRRQVSGLKEAILTLKEVKGIAFVHLDDKDVIRHKLVKQIISAYKSIEVGNE' A
#
# COMPACT_ATOMS: atom_id res chain seq x y z
N GLN A 1 10.17 -8.60 -7.82
CA GLN A 1 9.36 -8.33 -9.03
C GLN A 1 9.37 -6.85 -9.42
N MET A 2 9.26 -5.92 -8.46
CA MET A 2 9.14 -4.49 -8.76
C MET A 2 10.31 -3.91 -9.57
N LYS A 3 11.55 -4.35 -9.30
CA LYS A 3 12.73 -4.02 -10.13
C LYS A 3 12.48 -4.28 -11.62
N MET A 4 11.99 -5.47 -11.98
CA MET A 4 11.76 -5.85 -13.39
C MET A 4 10.72 -4.94 -14.07
N PHE A 5 9.68 -4.54 -13.33
CA PHE A 5 8.63 -3.67 -13.85
C PHE A 5 9.14 -2.23 -14.04
N LEU A 6 9.72 -1.64 -13.00
CA LEU A 6 10.15 -0.25 -13.01
C LEU A 6 11.26 0.02 -14.04
N THR A 7 12.16 -0.94 -14.27
CA THR A 7 13.24 -0.76 -15.26
C THR A 7 12.79 -0.86 -16.71
N ARG A 8 11.51 -1.16 -16.98
CA ARG A 8 10.93 -1.15 -18.33
C ARG A 8 10.34 0.22 -18.71
N MET A 9 10.51 1.23 -17.86
CA MET A 9 10.01 2.57 -18.10
C MET A 9 10.66 3.21 -19.33
N GLY A 10 9.84 3.62 -20.29
CA GLY A 10 10.29 4.37 -21.48
C GLY A 10 10.47 5.87 -21.20
N LYS A 11 11.18 6.57 -22.09
CA LYS A 11 11.57 7.99 -21.91
C LYS A 11 10.40 8.95 -21.62
N SER A 12 9.22 8.70 -22.17
CA SER A 12 8.03 9.54 -21.99
C SER A 12 6.97 8.93 -21.07
N ALA A 13 7.27 7.80 -20.44
CA ALA A 13 6.32 7.12 -19.56
C ALA A 13 6.26 7.82 -18.19
N LYS A 14 5.15 7.66 -17.50
CA LYS A 14 5.01 7.92 -16.06
C LYS A 14 4.37 6.71 -15.42
N PHE A 15 4.93 6.22 -14.33
CA PHE A 15 4.38 5.12 -13.58
C PHE A 15 3.77 5.63 -12.28
N LEU A 16 2.54 5.18 -12.00
CA LEU A 16 1.90 5.32 -10.70
C LEU A 16 1.64 3.91 -10.19
N VAL A 17 2.29 3.54 -9.10
CA VAL A 17 2.15 2.22 -8.48
C VAL A 17 1.36 2.42 -7.18
N THR A 18 0.21 1.76 -7.08
CA THR A 18 -0.66 1.81 -5.91
C THR A 18 -0.67 0.46 -5.21
N GLY A 19 -0.71 0.47 -3.88
CA GLY A 19 -0.87 -0.75 -3.09
C GLY A 19 -0.84 -0.46 -1.59
N ASP A 20 -1.35 -1.41 -0.81
CA ASP A 20 -1.30 -1.36 0.65
C ASP A 20 -0.12 -2.24 1.14
N PRO A 21 0.92 -1.67 1.77
CA PRO A 21 2.02 -2.46 2.30
C PRO A 21 1.60 -3.40 3.46
N GLY A 22 0.45 -3.18 4.09
CA GLY A 22 -0.11 -4.05 5.12
C GLY A 22 -0.72 -5.34 4.58
N GLN A 23 -1.15 -5.33 3.31
CA GLN A 23 -1.79 -6.48 2.66
C GLN A 23 -0.76 -7.31 1.88
N ILE A 24 -0.24 -8.34 2.54
CA ILE A 24 0.77 -9.24 1.97
C ILE A 24 0.23 -10.67 1.96
N ASP A 25 -0.31 -11.08 0.80
CA ASP A 25 -0.80 -12.44 0.56
C ASP A 25 0.27 -13.34 -0.08
N LEU A 26 1.54 -13.11 0.26
CA LEU A 26 2.65 -13.87 -0.28
C LEU A 26 2.92 -15.14 0.56
N PRO A 27 3.41 -16.22 -0.07
CA PRO A 27 3.96 -17.37 0.64
C PRO A 27 4.96 -16.98 1.74
N ARG A 28 5.01 -17.79 2.80
CA ARG A 28 5.94 -17.57 3.92
C ARG A 28 7.38 -17.39 3.41
N ARG A 29 8.09 -16.42 4.02
CA ARG A 29 9.48 -16.04 3.72
C ARG A 29 9.69 -15.36 2.37
N GLN A 30 8.63 -14.97 1.66
CA GLN A 30 8.75 -14.10 0.49
C GLN A 30 8.66 -12.62 0.91
N VAL A 31 9.60 -11.82 0.41
CA VAL A 31 9.62 -10.38 0.65
C VAL A 31 8.60 -9.69 -0.26
N SER A 32 7.80 -8.78 0.30
CA SER A 32 6.90 -7.94 -0.48
C SER A 32 7.69 -7.00 -1.39
N GLY A 33 7.45 -7.09 -2.69
CA GLY A 33 8.08 -6.22 -3.67
C GLY A 33 7.72 -4.74 -3.51
N LEU A 34 6.55 -4.43 -2.93
CA LEU A 34 6.15 -3.06 -2.61
C LEU A 34 6.96 -2.52 -1.42
N LYS A 35 7.08 -3.29 -0.33
CA LYS A 35 7.92 -2.91 0.83
C LYS A 35 9.38 -2.74 0.44
N GLU A 36 9.91 -3.68 -0.34
CA GLU A 36 11.28 -3.61 -0.87
C GLU A 36 11.51 -2.35 -1.71
N ALA A 37 10.58 -2.02 -2.61
CA ALA A 37 10.69 -0.84 -3.47
C ALA A 37 10.66 0.47 -2.68
N ILE A 38 9.79 0.59 -1.67
CA ILE A 38 9.73 1.77 -0.79
C ILE A 38 11.08 2.00 -0.12
N LEU A 39 11.68 0.95 0.46
CA LEU A 39 12.97 1.06 1.15
C LEU A 39 14.13 1.36 0.19
N THR A 40 14.12 0.74 -0.99
CA THR A 40 15.23 0.82 -1.96
C THR A 40 15.24 2.13 -2.72
N LEU A 41 14.06 2.68 -3.03
CA LEU A 41 13.92 3.82 -3.95
C LEU A 41 13.70 5.16 -3.24
N LYS A 42 13.71 5.20 -1.90
CA LYS A 42 13.45 6.41 -1.10
C LYS A 42 14.34 7.62 -1.44
N GLU A 43 15.59 7.39 -1.84
CA GLU A 43 16.55 8.46 -2.17
C GLU A 43 16.67 8.71 -3.69
N VAL A 44 15.88 8.02 -4.52
CA VAL A 44 15.99 8.13 -5.97
C VAL A 44 15.29 9.39 -6.44
N LYS A 45 16.06 10.35 -6.98
CA LYS A 45 15.53 11.59 -7.55
C LYS A 45 14.52 11.28 -8.65
N GLY A 46 13.37 11.96 -8.61
CA GLY A 46 12.28 11.78 -9.58
C GLY A 46 11.23 10.73 -9.19
N ILE A 47 11.41 10.05 -8.06
CA ILE A 47 10.39 9.17 -7.46
C ILE A 47 9.81 9.85 -6.23
N ALA A 48 8.49 9.83 -6.10
CA ALA A 48 7.76 10.34 -4.94
C ALA A 48 6.90 9.24 -4.33
N PHE A 49 6.79 9.23 -3.00
CA PHE A 49 5.93 8.33 -2.26
C PHE A 49 4.78 9.12 -1.65
N VAL A 50 3.56 8.80 -2.07
CA VAL A 50 2.33 9.40 -1.54
C VAL A 50 1.70 8.38 -0.62
N HIS A 51 1.57 8.73 0.66
CA HIS A 51 0.93 7.90 1.68
C HIS A 51 -0.45 8.49 1.94
N LEU A 52 -1.48 7.68 1.75
CA LEU A 52 -2.86 8.04 2.08
C LEU A 52 -3.21 7.47 3.46
N ASP A 53 -4.01 8.20 4.21
CA ASP A 53 -4.50 7.77 5.52
C ASP A 53 -6.04 7.65 5.55
N ASP A 54 -6.60 7.33 6.71
CA ASP A 54 -8.04 7.15 6.90
C ASP A 54 -8.88 8.39 6.52
N LYS A 55 -8.29 9.58 6.54
CA LYS A 55 -8.95 10.85 6.18
C LYS A 55 -9.14 10.98 4.67
N ASP A 56 -8.29 10.33 3.89
CA ASP A 56 -8.37 10.30 2.42
C ASP A 56 -9.43 9.29 1.91
N VAL A 57 -9.98 8.46 2.80
CA VAL A 57 -10.92 7.41 2.42
C VAL A 57 -12.38 7.87 2.53
N ILE A 58 -13.00 8.12 1.38
CA ILE A 58 -14.45 8.34 1.29
C ILE A 58 -15.16 6.98 1.35
N ARG A 59 -15.69 6.66 2.54
CA ARG A 59 -16.47 5.43 2.77
C ARG A 59 -17.96 5.72 2.79
N HIS A 60 -18.74 4.85 2.15
CA HIS A 60 -20.20 4.85 2.27
C HIS A 60 -20.63 4.72 3.76
N LYS A 61 -21.73 5.36 4.15
CA LYS A 61 -22.21 5.39 5.54
C LYS A 61 -22.36 3.98 6.14
N LEU A 62 -22.92 3.05 5.37
CA LEU A 62 -23.07 1.65 5.79
C LEU A 62 -21.73 0.96 6.07
N VAL A 63 -20.72 1.19 5.22
CA VAL A 63 -19.38 0.60 5.41
C VAL A 63 -18.74 1.13 6.69
N LYS A 64 -18.90 2.43 7.00
CA LYS A 64 -18.42 3.00 8.28
C LYS A 64 -19.10 2.32 9.49
N GLN A 65 -20.40 2.08 9.40
CA GLN A 65 -21.14 1.38 10.46
C GLN A 65 -20.66 -0.06 10.65
N ILE A 66 -20.43 -0.80 9.55
CA ILE A 66 -19.87 -2.15 9.60
C ILE A 66 -18.51 -2.15 10.29
N ILE A 67 -17.58 -1.27 9.86
CA ILE A 67 -16.25 -1.17 10.46
C ILE A 67 -16.34 -0.84 11.96
N SER A 68 -17.23 0.08 12.35
CA SER A 68 -17.43 0.43 13.76
C SER A 68 -17.93 -0.75 14.59
N ALA A 69 -18.80 -1.59 14.05
CA ALA A 69 -19.30 -2.78 14.73
C ALA A 69 -18.19 -3.82 14.93
N TYR A 70 -17.33 -4.04 13.92
CA TYR A 70 -16.18 -4.94 14.08
C TYR A 70 -15.15 -4.41 15.08
N LYS A 71 -14.86 -3.10 15.09
CA LYS A 71 -13.95 -2.49 16.08
C LYS A 71 -14.39 -2.73 17.52
N SER A 72 -15.69 -2.70 17.81
CA SER A 72 -16.18 -2.98 19.18
C SER A 72 -15.92 -4.41 19.65
N ILE A 73 -15.74 -5.36 18.73
CA ILE A 73 -15.44 -6.76 19.05
C ILE A 73 -13.92 -6.94 19.27
N GLU A 74 -13.09 -6.29 18.44
CA GLU A 74 -11.64 -6.38 18.56
C GLU A 74 -11.09 -5.77 19.87
N VAL A 75 -11.70 -4.68 20.37
CA VAL A 75 -11.30 -4.03 21.62
C VAL A 75 -11.72 -4.82 22.88
N GLY A 76 -12.68 -5.74 22.75
CA GLY A 76 -13.12 -6.61 23.87
C GLY A 76 -12.21 -7.81 24.14
N ASN A 77 -11.14 -7.99 23.37
CA ASN A 77 -10.17 -9.09 23.47
C ASN A 77 -8.76 -8.65 23.90
N GLU A 78 -8.60 -7.41 24.38
CA GLU A 78 -7.45 -6.94 25.16
C GLU A 78 -7.80 -6.85 26.64
#